data_AF-A0A6H2C713-F1
#
_entry.id   AF-A0A6H2C713-F1
#
_cell.length_a   1.000
_cell.length_b   1.000
_cell.length_c   1.000
_cell.angle_alpha   90.00
_cell.angle_beta   90.00
_cell.angle_gamma   90.00
#
_symmetry.space_group_name_H-M   'P 1'
#
loop_
_entity.id
_entity.type
_entity.pdbx_description
1 polymer ?
#
loop_
_entity_poly.entity_id
_entity_poly.type
_entity_poly.pdbx_seq_one_letter_code
_entity_poly.pdbx_strand_id
1 'polypeptide(L)'
;MDDVQNYSAIQLYLPPQSSQVRVLITTRLKLDLSGSLSLQILSLPEAMALLSKLIGEDKLNQETALAEELCQRLGRLPLALQLVGRYLKYRQISCAEMLRRLAAKGINHPAFDVDAHDPTWTLSITRGVQAAFELSWEVISYSAQELGCLLSLFALAPIPWLLIQSASREKNIESPENARIELERLHLLQSENYDHYQLH
;
A
#
# COMPACT_ATOMS: atom_id res chain seq x y z
N MET A 1 -5.36 -17.25 -8.41
CA MET A 1 -4.39 -16.54 -9.27
C MET A 1 -4.42 -15.10 -8.85
N ASP A 2 -3.24 -14.55 -8.56
CA ASP A 2 -3.13 -13.19 -8.06
C ASP A 2 -2.69 -12.23 -9.17
N ASP A 3 -3.13 -10.97 -9.07
CA ASP A 3 -2.81 -9.84 -9.96
C ASP A 3 -2.77 -10.14 -11.47
N VAL A 4 -3.85 -10.73 -12.01
CA VAL A 4 -3.89 -11.09 -13.44
C VAL A 4 -3.97 -9.82 -14.30
N GLN A 5 -2.89 -9.53 -15.03
CA GLN A 5 -2.80 -8.38 -15.95
C GLN A 5 -3.32 -8.66 -17.37
N ASN A 6 -3.37 -9.94 -17.77
CA ASN A 6 -3.91 -10.37 -19.08
C ASN A 6 -4.71 -11.67 -18.93
N TYR A 7 -6.05 -11.53 -18.89
CA TYR A 7 -6.94 -12.67 -18.73
C TYR A 7 -6.89 -13.66 -19.90
N SER A 8 -6.75 -13.15 -21.13
CA SER A 8 -6.71 -14.01 -22.33
C SER A 8 -5.51 -14.98 -22.33
N ALA A 9 -4.38 -14.54 -21.76
CA ALA A 9 -3.17 -15.37 -21.67
C ALA A 9 -3.32 -16.55 -20.70
N ILE A 10 -4.21 -16.46 -19.70
CA ILE A 10 -4.39 -17.49 -18.68
C ILE A 10 -5.58 -18.42 -18.95
N GLN A 11 -6.47 -18.05 -19.87
CA GLN A 11 -7.77 -18.71 -20.07
C GLN A 11 -7.65 -20.19 -20.41
N LEU A 12 -6.63 -20.58 -21.20
CA LEU A 12 -6.36 -21.97 -21.58
C LEU A 12 -5.88 -22.85 -20.41
N TYR A 13 -5.41 -22.24 -19.32
CA TYR A 13 -4.94 -22.94 -18.13
C TYR A 13 -6.01 -23.03 -17.03
N LEU A 14 -7.16 -22.38 -17.21
CA LEU A 14 -8.25 -22.47 -16.25
C LEU A 14 -8.90 -23.85 -16.31
N PRO A 15 -9.28 -24.43 -15.15
CA PRO A 15 -9.95 -25.72 -15.13
C PRO A 15 -11.29 -25.65 -15.89
N PRO A 16 -11.73 -26.75 -16.52
CA PRO A 16 -13.02 -26.80 -17.20
C PRO A 16 -14.16 -26.58 -16.20
N GLN A 17 -15.31 -26.10 -16.68
CA GLN A 17 -16.48 -25.80 -15.84
C GLN A 17 -16.98 -27.00 -15.02
N SER A 18 -16.73 -28.23 -15.48
CA SER A 18 -17.07 -29.47 -14.78
C SER A 18 -16.13 -29.82 -13.62
N SER A 19 -15.04 -29.08 -13.43
CA SER A 19 -14.07 -29.32 -12.36
C SER A 19 -14.66 -28.98 -10.99
N GLN A 20 -14.29 -29.76 -9.98
CA GLN A 20 -14.58 -29.43 -8.58
C GLN A 20 -13.63 -28.36 -8.02
N VAL A 21 -12.57 -28.02 -8.75
CA VAL A 21 -11.61 -26.98 -8.37
C VAL A 21 -12.19 -25.61 -8.69
N ARG A 22 -12.31 -24.77 -7.66
CA ARG A 22 -12.69 -23.36 -7.82
C ARG A 22 -11.44 -22.49 -7.93
N VAL A 23 -11.46 -21.52 -8.85
CA VAL A 23 -10.37 -20.55 -9.03
C VAL A 23 -10.84 -19.17 -8.61
N LEU A 24 -10.12 -18.57 -7.66
CA LEU A 24 -10.24 -17.14 -7.34
C LEU A 24 -9.20 -16.38 -8.16
N ILE A 25 -9.63 -15.31 -8.83
CA ILE A 25 -8.77 -14.41 -9.60
C ILE A 25 -8.91 -13.01 -9.02
N THR A 26 -7.79 -12.37 -8.68
CA THR A 26 -7.74 -10.94 -8.39
C THR A 26 -7.17 -10.22 -9.62
N THR A 27 -7.73 -9.07 -9.98
CA THR A 27 -7.31 -8.29 -11.14
C THR A 27 -7.84 -6.86 -11.06
N ARG A 28 -7.14 -5.93 -11.71
CA ARG A 28 -7.62 -4.55 -11.95
C ARG A 28 -8.42 -4.43 -13.25
N LEU A 29 -8.46 -5.49 -14.07
CA LEU A 29 -9.22 -5.52 -15.32
C LEU A 29 -10.73 -5.56 -15.01
N LYS A 30 -11.52 -4.78 -15.78
CA LYS A 30 -12.98 -4.94 -15.80
C LYS A 30 -13.33 -6.13 -16.69
N LEU A 31 -13.43 -7.30 -16.07
CA LEU A 31 -13.81 -8.54 -16.75
C LEU A 31 -15.32 -8.78 -16.60
N ASP A 32 -15.99 -9.05 -17.72
CA ASP A 32 -17.41 -9.42 -17.74
C ASP A 32 -17.57 -10.93 -17.46
N LEU A 33 -17.26 -11.31 -16.21
CA LEU A 33 -17.34 -12.68 -15.71
C LEU A 33 -18.41 -12.76 -14.63
N SER A 34 -19.22 -13.82 -14.68
CA SER A 34 -20.19 -14.11 -13.62
C SER A 34 -19.47 -14.41 -12.30
N GLY A 35 -19.91 -13.80 -11.21
CA GLY A 35 -19.30 -13.98 -9.89
C GLY A 35 -18.14 -13.02 -9.57
N SER A 36 -17.89 -12.00 -10.41
CA SER A 36 -16.94 -10.93 -10.08
C SER A 36 -17.39 -10.14 -8.84
N LEU A 37 -16.48 -9.99 -7.88
CA LEU A 37 -16.67 -9.15 -6.70
C LEU A 37 -15.85 -7.87 -6.86
N SER A 38 -16.52 -6.73 -6.99
CA SER A 38 -15.83 -5.43 -7.00
C SER A 38 -15.46 -5.04 -5.57
N LEU A 39 -14.16 -4.93 -5.29
CA LEU A 39 -13.69 -4.39 -4.01
C LEU A 39 -14.02 -2.89 -3.94
N GLN A 40 -14.74 -2.50 -2.89
CA GLN A 40 -15.08 -1.10 -2.63
C GLN A 40 -14.04 -0.46 -1.70
N ILE A 41 -14.02 0.87 -1.64
CA ILE A 41 -13.31 1.59 -0.58
C ILE A 41 -13.91 1.27 0.79
N LEU A 42 -13.13 1.46 1.85
CA LEU A 42 -13.63 1.25 3.20
C LEU A 42 -14.72 2.27 3.54
N SER A 43 -15.72 1.83 4.30
CA SER A 43 -16.59 2.74 5.03
C SER A 43 -15.77 3.54 6.07
N LEU A 44 -16.28 4.69 6.52
CA LEU A 44 -15.60 5.48 7.55
C LEU A 44 -15.35 4.67 8.84
N PRO A 45 -16.31 3.88 9.36
CA PRO A 45 -16.05 3.02 10.52
C PRO A 45 -14.96 1.98 10.30
N GLU A 46 -14.90 1.34 9.13
CA GLU A 46 -13.84 0.37 8.79
C GLU A 46 -12.47 1.04 8.67
N ALA A 47 -12.41 2.23 8.07
CA ALA A 47 -11.19 3.03 7.97
C ALA A 47 -10.67 3.45 9.35
N MET A 48 -11.56 3.90 10.23
CA MET A 48 -11.25 4.24 11.62
C MET A 48 -10.79 3.02 12.41
N ALA A 49 -11.43 1.87 12.23
CA ALA A 49 -11.00 0.61 12.85
C ALA A 49 -9.61 0.17 12.38
N LEU A 50 -9.30 0.32 11.09
CA LEU A 50 -7.96 0.05 10.55
C LEU A 50 -6.93 1.03 11.15
N LEU A 51 -7.23 2.33 11.18
CA LEU A 51 -6.33 3.32 11.75
C LEU A 51 -6.07 3.08 13.24
N SER A 52 -7.11 2.73 14.01
CA SER A 52 -7.01 2.36 15.44
C SER A 52 -6.02 1.21 15.66
N LYS A 53 -6.10 0.15 14.83
CA LYS A 53 -5.14 -0.98 14.91
C LYS A 53 -3.69 -0.56 14.67
N LEU A 54 -3.47 0.51 13.90
CA LEU A 54 -2.13 0.99 13.56
C LEU A 54 -1.56 1.92 14.64
N ILE A 55 -2.35 2.89 15.12
CA ILE A 55 -1.86 3.95 16.02
C ILE A 55 -2.26 3.79 17.49
N GLY A 56 -3.13 2.83 17.80
CA GLY A 56 -3.68 2.58 19.14
C GLY A 56 -4.99 3.34 19.39
N GLU A 57 -5.89 2.71 20.15
CA GLU A 57 -7.22 3.23 20.45
C GLU A 57 -7.17 4.53 21.28
N ASP A 58 -6.30 4.60 22.28
CA ASP A 58 -6.16 5.79 23.15
C ASP A 58 -5.85 7.05 22.34
N LYS A 59 -4.89 6.95 21.42
CA LYS A 59 -4.47 8.07 20.57
C LYS A 59 -5.58 8.47 19.59
N LEU A 60 -6.26 7.48 19.00
CA LEU A 60 -7.35 7.75 18.09
C LEU A 60 -8.51 8.45 18.82
N ASN A 61 -8.85 8.03 20.04
CA ASN A 61 -9.92 8.61 20.85
C ASN A 61 -9.62 10.05 21.32
N GLN A 62 -8.34 10.40 21.52
CA GLN A 62 -7.94 11.77 21.85
C GLN A 62 -8.12 12.74 20.67
N GLU A 63 -8.03 12.24 19.43
CA GLU A 63 -8.05 13.04 18.21
C GLU A 63 -9.14 12.56 17.23
N THR A 64 -10.29 12.07 17.71
CA THR A 64 -11.30 11.38 16.89
C THR A 64 -11.71 12.16 15.65
N ALA A 65 -12.04 13.45 15.79
CA ALA A 65 -12.46 14.28 14.66
C ALA A 65 -11.35 14.45 13.61
N LEU A 66 -10.09 14.56 14.04
CA LEU A 66 -8.93 14.67 13.15
C LEU A 66 -8.59 13.32 12.51
N ALA A 67 -8.79 12.22 13.22
CA ALA A 67 -8.63 10.87 12.69
C ALA A 67 -9.69 10.57 11.61
N GLU A 68 -10.93 11.02 11.80
CA GLU A 68 -11.98 10.96 10.77
C GLU A 68 -11.62 11.80 9.55
N GLU A 69 -11.19 13.05 9.75
CA GLU A 69 -10.73 13.90 8.65
C GLU A 69 -9.57 13.24 7.90
N LEU A 70 -8.58 12.69 8.62
CA LEU A 70 -7.45 11.98 8.02
C LEU A 70 -7.91 10.78 7.18
N CYS A 71 -8.88 9.99 7.67
CA CYS A 71 -9.45 8.88 6.91
C CYS A 71 -10.13 9.36 5.62
N GLN A 72 -10.85 10.48 5.68
CA GLN A 72 -11.52 11.07 4.52
C GLN A 72 -10.50 11.59 3.50
N ARG A 73 -9.47 12.34 3.95
CA ARG A 73 -8.41 12.90 3.11
C ARG A 73 -7.60 11.82 2.36
N LEU A 74 -7.50 10.64 2.95
CA LEU A 74 -6.82 9.48 2.34
C LEU A 74 -7.76 8.62 1.47
N GLY A 75 -8.97 9.10 1.18
CA GLY A 75 -9.96 8.39 0.37
C GLY A 75 -10.45 7.07 0.98
N ARG A 76 -10.22 6.86 2.30
CA ARG A 76 -10.51 5.60 3.02
C ARG A 76 -9.91 4.37 2.36
N LEU A 77 -8.74 4.54 1.73
CA LEU A 77 -8.01 3.46 1.06
C LEU A 77 -7.17 2.68 2.08
N PRO A 78 -7.27 1.33 2.11
CA PRO A 78 -6.49 0.52 3.04
C PRO A 78 -4.98 0.79 2.95
N LEU A 79 -4.41 0.89 1.73
CA LEU A 79 -2.98 1.11 1.54
C LEU A 79 -2.53 2.49 2.05
N ALA A 80 -3.26 3.56 1.70
CA ALA A 80 -2.94 4.90 2.17
C ALA A 80 -3.00 5.00 3.70
N LEU A 81 -4.02 4.38 4.32
CA LEU A 81 -4.16 4.31 5.77
C LEU A 81 -3.03 3.53 6.43
N GLN A 82 -2.55 2.43 5.82
CA GLN A 82 -1.42 1.68 6.35
C GLN A 82 -0.12 2.48 6.32
N LEU A 83 0.18 3.14 5.19
CA LEU A 83 1.34 4.02 5.07
C LEU A 83 1.30 5.12 6.13
N VAL A 84 0.18 5.83 6.23
CA VAL A 84 0.01 6.94 7.17
C VAL A 84 0.01 6.49 8.63
N GLY A 85 -0.74 5.43 8.97
CA GLY A 85 -0.81 4.92 10.34
C GLY A 85 0.54 4.44 10.85
N ARG A 86 1.34 3.78 9.99
CA ARG A 86 2.71 3.38 10.36
C ARG A 86 3.64 4.57 10.47
N TYR A 87 3.53 5.56 9.59
CA TYR A 87 4.28 6.81 9.70
C TYR A 87 3.98 7.55 11.01
N LEU A 88 2.70 7.70 11.36
CA LEU A 88 2.24 8.28 12.63
C LEU A 88 2.87 7.59 13.84
N LYS A 89 2.91 6.24 13.82
CA LYS A 89 3.51 5.43 14.88
C LYS A 89 5.04 5.56 14.89
N TYR A 90 5.67 5.55 13.73
CA TYR A 90 7.13 5.66 13.59
C TYR A 90 7.64 7.01 14.08
N ARG A 91 6.99 8.11 13.66
CA ARG A 91 7.37 9.48 14.03
C ARG A 91 6.82 9.95 15.37
N GLN A 92 5.89 9.21 15.97
CA GLN A 92 5.22 9.57 17.22
C GLN A 92 4.59 10.98 17.16
N ILE A 93 3.95 11.32 16.05
CA ILE A 93 3.28 12.62 15.82
C ILE A 93 1.75 12.49 15.88
N SER A 94 1.03 13.59 16.10
CA SER A 94 -0.44 13.64 16.13
C SER A 94 -1.09 13.48 14.75
N CYS A 95 -2.40 13.21 14.72
CA CYS A 95 -3.18 13.25 13.47
C CYS A 95 -3.19 14.68 12.89
N ALA A 96 -3.29 15.70 13.74
CA ALA A 96 -3.16 17.10 13.33
C ALA A 96 -1.86 17.39 12.56
N GLU A 97 -0.72 16.98 13.10
CA GLU A 97 0.58 17.19 12.45
C GLU A 97 0.69 16.40 11.15
N MET A 98 0.10 15.21 11.09
CA MET A 98 0.08 14.41 9.86
C MET A 98 -0.76 15.06 8.75
N LEU A 99 -1.95 15.56 9.09
CA LEU A 99 -2.78 16.34 8.16
C LEU A 99 -1.99 17.54 7.61
N ARG A 100 -1.25 18.26 8.46
CA ARG A 100 -0.40 19.38 8.03
C ARG A 100 0.70 18.95 7.05
N ARG A 101 1.35 17.81 7.28
CA ARG A 101 2.38 17.27 6.37
C ARG A 101 1.81 16.80 5.04
N LEU A 102 0.67 16.10 5.07
CA LEU A 102 -0.03 15.67 3.86
C LEU A 102 -0.52 16.87 3.05
N ALA A 103 -0.99 17.92 3.71
CA ALA A 103 -1.36 19.18 3.07
C ALA A 103 -0.17 19.82 2.32
N ALA A 104 1.01 19.83 2.93
CA ALA A 104 2.24 20.33 2.30
C ALA A 104 2.68 19.47 1.10
N LYS A 105 2.26 18.20 1.05
CA LYS A 105 2.42 17.28 -0.09
C LYS A 105 1.30 17.38 -1.13
N GLY A 106 0.33 18.29 -0.95
CA GLY A 106 -0.70 18.57 -1.93
C GLY A 106 -2.01 17.79 -1.77
N ILE A 107 -2.24 17.08 -0.65
CA ILE A 107 -3.50 16.37 -0.37
C ILE A 107 -4.72 17.31 -0.19
N ASN A 108 -4.53 18.62 -0.02
CA ASN A 108 -5.62 19.58 0.19
C ASN A 108 -6.29 20.12 -1.10
N HIS A 109 -6.04 19.52 -2.26
CA HIS A 109 -6.59 20.03 -3.52
C HIS A 109 -8.10 19.67 -3.65
N PRO A 110 -9.00 20.57 -4.10
CA PRO A 110 -10.43 20.29 -4.32
C PRO A 110 -10.77 19.11 -5.25
N ALA A 111 -9.77 18.45 -5.84
CA ALA A 111 -9.90 17.33 -6.75
C ALA A 111 -9.89 15.95 -6.06
N PHE A 112 -9.91 15.91 -4.71
CA PHE A 112 -9.99 14.68 -3.93
C PHE A 112 -11.41 14.31 -3.51
N ASP A 113 -12.35 15.24 -3.64
CA ASP A 113 -13.79 15.01 -3.49
C ASP A 113 -14.29 14.48 -4.85
N VAL A 114 -14.14 13.19 -5.06
CA VAL A 114 -14.50 12.54 -6.31
C VAL A 114 -15.55 11.48 -5.98
N ASP A 115 -16.57 11.32 -6.81
CA ASP A 115 -17.51 10.20 -6.61
C ASP A 115 -16.78 8.90 -6.96
N ALA A 116 -17.03 7.80 -6.23
CA ALA A 116 -16.53 6.47 -6.60
C ALA A 116 -16.99 6.02 -8.00
N HIS A 117 -18.02 6.69 -8.54
CA HIS A 117 -18.54 6.49 -9.89
C HIS A 117 -17.92 7.41 -10.94
N ASP A 118 -17.06 8.36 -10.56
CA ASP A 118 -16.38 9.25 -11.50
C ASP A 118 -15.24 8.50 -12.22
N PRO A 119 -15.14 8.59 -13.55
CA PRO A 119 -14.05 7.96 -14.31
C PRO A 119 -12.64 8.44 -13.93
N THR A 120 -12.49 9.57 -13.23
CA THR A 120 -11.21 10.12 -12.74
C THR A 120 -10.89 9.73 -11.29
N TRP A 121 -11.77 8.98 -10.62
CA TRP A 121 -11.61 8.51 -9.24
C TRP A 121 -10.25 7.85 -8.97
N THR A 122 -9.72 7.09 -9.92
CA THR A 122 -8.39 6.46 -9.82
C THR A 122 -7.24 7.47 -9.70
N LEU A 123 -7.34 8.66 -10.29
CA LEU A 123 -6.31 9.71 -10.21
C LEU A 123 -6.23 10.35 -8.81
N SER A 124 -7.37 10.48 -8.13
CA SER A 124 -7.46 10.97 -6.74
C SER A 124 -6.85 9.96 -5.76
N ILE A 125 -7.18 8.67 -5.93
CA ILE A 125 -6.63 7.54 -5.16
C ILE A 125 -5.10 7.52 -5.22
N THR A 126 -4.52 7.61 -6.41
CA THR A 126 -3.08 7.50 -6.60
C THR A 126 -2.31 8.61 -5.87
N ARG A 127 -2.87 9.82 -5.80
CA ARG A 127 -2.21 10.97 -5.18
C ARG A 127 -2.19 10.91 -3.65
N GLY A 128 -3.24 10.39 -3.01
CA GLY A 128 -3.26 10.18 -1.55
C GLY A 128 -2.23 9.12 -1.12
N VAL A 129 -2.16 8.01 -1.87
CA VAL A 129 -1.13 6.98 -1.69
C VAL A 129 0.26 7.54 -1.96
N GLN A 130 0.44 8.32 -3.03
CA GLN A 130 1.71 8.94 -3.38
C GLN A 130 2.23 9.87 -2.26
N ALA A 131 1.40 10.78 -1.74
CA ALA A 131 1.84 11.69 -0.68
C ALA A 131 2.19 10.94 0.62
N ALA A 132 1.43 9.90 0.97
CA ALA A 132 1.75 9.04 2.12
C ALA A 132 3.06 8.26 1.89
N PHE A 133 3.28 7.75 0.69
CA PHE A 133 4.50 7.07 0.28
C PHE A 133 5.70 8.03 0.35
N GLU A 134 5.60 9.23 -0.22
CA GLU A 134 6.68 10.23 -0.22
C GLU A 134 7.09 10.62 1.21
N LEU A 135 6.14 10.82 2.12
CA LEU A 135 6.46 11.11 3.52
C LEU A 135 7.24 9.96 4.18
N SER A 136 6.83 8.73 3.92
CA SER A 136 7.54 7.53 4.39
C SER A 136 8.92 7.37 3.71
N TRP A 137 9.04 7.75 2.44
CA TRP A 137 10.30 7.71 1.70
C TRP A 137 11.32 8.74 2.21
N GLU A 138 10.87 9.93 2.59
CA GLU A 138 11.74 11.00 3.08
C GLU A 138 12.32 10.76 4.48
N VAL A 139 11.72 9.86 5.27
CA VAL A 139 12.16 9.60 6.65
C VAL A 139 13.17 8.46 6.74
N ILE A 140 13.12 7.50 5.81
CA ILE A 140 14.00 6.32 5.87
C ILE A 140 15.45 6.69 5.58
N SER A 141 16.37 5.84 6.04
CA SER A 141 17.79 6.01 5.80
C SER A 141 18.15 5.97 4.31
N TYR A 142 19.29 6.55 3.96
CA TYR A 142 19.83 6.48 2.61
C TYR A 142 20.03 5.03 2.14
N SER A 143 20.49 4.12 3.01
CA SER A 143 20.63 2.69 2.70
C SER A 143 19.28 2.05 2.35
N ALA A 144 18.21 2.39 3.08
CA ALA A 144 16.86 1.95 2.77
C ALA A 144 16.34 2.52 1.45
N GLN A 145 16.65 3.79 1.14
CA GLN A 145 16.32 4.37 -0.17
C GLN A 145 17.09 3.69 -1.31
N GLU A 146 18.37 3.41 -1.15
CA GLU A 146 19.17 2.68 -2.13
C GLU A 146 18.62 1.28 -2.36
N LEU A 147 18.27 0.56 -1.30
CA LEU A 147 17.62 -0.74 -1.41
C LEU A 147 16.27 -0.64 -2.12
N GLY A 148 15.43 0.34 -1.79
CA GLY A 148 14.16 0.57 -2.48
C GLY A 148 14.34 0.85 -3.98
N CYS A 149 15.33 1.66 -4.33
CA CYS A 149 15.71 1.90 -5.72
C CYS A 149 16.19 0.62 -6.43
N LEU A 150 17.02 -0.20 -5.78
CA LEU A 150 17.43 -1.49 -6.31
C LEU A 150 16.23 -2.41 -6.57
N LEU A 151 15.30 -2.48 -5.62
CA LEU A 151 14.08 -3.29 -5.72
C LEU A 151 13.19 -2.86 -6.89
N SER A 152 13.15 -1.55 -7.21
CA SER A 152 12.39 -1.03 -8.36
C SER A 152 12.89 -1.53 -9.73
N LEU A 153 14.09 -2.11 -9.80
CA LEU A 153 14.65 -2.69 -11.03
C LEU A 153 14.15 -4.12 -11.29
N PHE A 154 13.58 -4.78 -10.28
CA PHE A 154 13.01 -6.10 -10.42
C PHE A 154 11.60 -6.04 -11.03
N ALA A 155 11.12 -7.17 -11.53
CA ALA A 155 9.73 -7.29 -11.94
C ALA A 155 8.79 -7.09 -10.73
N LEU A 156 7.57 -6.62 -11.00
CA LEU A 156 6.48 -6.50 -10.02
C LEU A 156 5.94 -7.89 -9.64
N ALA A 157 6.76 -8.67 -8.96
CA ALA A 157 6.48 -10.02 -8.47
C ALA A 157 7.27 -10.26 -7.18
N PRO A 158 6.94 -11.29 -6.39
CA PRO A 158 7.73 -11.65 -5.21
C PRO A 158 9.21 -11.91 -5.58
N ILE A 159 10.12 -11.15 -4.97
CA ILE A 159 11.55 -11.17 -5.25
C ILE A 159 12.25 -12.00 -4.16
N PRO A 160 12.95 -13.09 -4.51
CA PRO A 160 13.78 -13.83 -3.57
C PRO A 160 14.88 -12.97 -2.96
N TRP A 161 15.05 -13.02 -1.63
CA TRP A 161 16.08 -12.25 -0.91
C TRP A 161 17.49 -12.46 -1.45
N LEU A 162 17.81 -13.70 -1.82
CA LEU A 162 19.11 -14.06 -2.38
C LEU A 162 19.45 -13.25 -3.65
N LEU A 163 18.46 -12.96 -4.49
CA LEU A 163 18.67 -12.15 -5.69
C LEU A 163 18.93 -10.69 -5.34
N ILE A 164 18.23 -10.17 -4.33
CA ILE A 164 18.41 -8.80 -3.81
C ILE A 164 19.82 -8.65 -3.24
N GLN A 165 20.26 -9.61 -2.41
CA GLN A 165 21.61 -9.63 -1.84
C GLN A 165 22.69 -9.71 -2.93
N SER A 166 22.48 -10.56 -3.94
CA SER A 166 23.44 -10.74 -5.05
C SER A 166 23.55 -9.49 -5.93
N ALA A 167 22.47 -8.73 -6.08
CA ALA A 167 22.43 -7.49 -6.86
C ALA A 167 22.90 -6.27 -6.06
N SER A 168 22.98 -6.37 -4.73
CA SER A 168 23.46 -5.30 -3.86
C SER A 168 24.94 -5.05 -4.09
N ARG A 169 25.32 -3.77 -4.16
CA ARG A 169 26.73 -3.36 -4.21
C ARG A 169 27.42 -3.47 -2.84
N GLU A 170 26.63 -3.60 -1.78
CA GLU A 170 27.10 -3.58 -0.41
C GLU A 170 27.73 -4.92 -0.03
N LYS A 171 28.96 -4.89 0.50
CA LYS A 171 29.68 -6.11 0.91
C LYS A 171 29.31 -6.58 2.32
N ASN A 172 28.69 -5.70 3.11
CA ASN A 172 28.20 -6.03 4.44
C ASN A 172 26.73 -6.48 4.37
N ILE A 173 26.46 -7.71 4.83
CA ILE A 173 25.14 -8.34 4.83
C ILE A 173 24.17 -7.68 5.81
N GLU A 174 24.65 -7.08 6.91
CA GLU A 174 23.78 -6.45 7.92
C GLU A 174 23.14 -5.14 7.43
N SER A 175 23.77 -4.46 6.47
CA SER A 175 23.26 -3.20 5.91
C SER A 175 21.94 -3.38 5.12
N PRO A 176 21.84 -4.28 4.11
CA PRO A 176 20.60 -4.51 3.38
C PRO A 176 19.50 -5.10 4.27
N GLU A 177 19.84 -5.89 5.29
CA GLU A 177 18.85 -6.42 6.24
C GLU A 177 18.20 -5.31 7.08
N ASN A 178 19.01 -4.38 7.61
CA ASN A 178 18.49 -3.23 8.34
C ASN A 178 17.65 -2.31 7.45
N ALA A 179 18.12 -2.06 6.22
CA ALA A 179 17.38 -1.31 5.21
C ALA A 179 16.02 -1.95 4.89
N ARG A 180 15.98 -3.28 4.74
CA ARG A 180 14.75 -4.05 4.52
C ARG A 180 13.78 -3.89 5.69
N ILE A 181 14.24 -4.07 6.92
CA ILE A 181 13.42 -3.91 8.13
C ILE A 181 12.81 -2.50 8.18
N GLU A 182 13.57 -1.48 7.80
CA GLU A 182 13.08 -0.10 7.77
C GLU A 182 11.97 0.12 6.73
N LEU A 183 12.15 -0.40 5.50
CA LEU A 183 11.13 -0.37 4.45
C LEU A 183 9.85 -1.10 4.87
N GLU A 184 9.96 -2.29 5.46
CA GLU A 184 8.81 -3.07 5.96
C GLU A 184 8.07 -2.35 7.09
N ARG A 185 8.82 -1.74 8.01
CA ARG A 185 8.26 -1.03 9.16
C ARG A 185 7.30 0.07 8.72
N LEU A 186 7.64 0.79 7.65
CA LEU A 186 6.83 1.84 7.05
C LEU A 186 5.92 1.36 5.90
N HIS A 187 5.84 0.05 5.66
CA HIS A 187 4.99 -0.57 4.63
C HIS A 187 5.28 -0.06 3.22
N LEU A 188 6.57 0.13 2.94
CA LEU A 188 7.09 0.38 1.60
C LEU A 188 7.47 -0.95 0.92
N LEU A 189 7.62 -2.02 1.70
CA LEU A 189 7.95 -3.37 1.28
C LEU A 189 7.05 -4.37 2.02
N GLN A 190 6.56 -5.39 1.31
CA GLN A 190 5.81 -6.50 1.88
C GLN A 190 6.63 -7.78 1.86
N SER A 191 6.48 -8.60 2.90
CA SER A 191 6.97 -9.98 2.93
C SER A 191 5.82 -10.93 2.59
N GLU A 192 5.91 -11.63 1.47
CA GLU A 192 4.93 -12.68 1.10
C GLU A 192 5.21 -13.98 1.88
N ASN A 193 6.49 -14.29 2.08
CA ASN A 193 7.00 -15.43 2.85
C ASN A 193 8.34 -15.03 3.52
N TYR A 194 8.94 -15.95 4.28
CA TYR A 194 10.18 -15.69 5.04
C TYR A 194 11.33 -15.07 4.20
N ASP A 195 11.40 -15.35 2.89
CA ASP A 195 12.51 -14.91 2.02
C ASP A 195 12.06 -14.26 0.69
N HIS A 196 10.80 -13.84 0.58
CA HIS A 196 10.29 -13.20 -0.64
C HIS A 196 9.65 -11.85 -0.34
N TYR A 197 10.08 -10.83 -1.07
CA TYR A 197 9.71 -9.44 -0.84
C TYR A 197 9.15 -8.79 -2.09
N GLN A 198 8.16 -7.91 -1.93
CA GLN A 198 7.50 -7.25 -3.04
C GLN A 198 7.18 -5.79 -2.70
N LEU A 199 7.41 -4.89 -3.67
CA LEU A 199 6.93 -3.51 -3.61
C LEU A 199 5.43 -3.47 -3.90
N HIS A 200 4.72 -2.56 -3.24
CA HIS A 200 3.28 -2.33 -3.43
C HIS A 200 2.89 -1.85 -4.84
#